data_AF-A0A6G8I0N1-F1
#
_entry.id   AF-A0A6G8I0N1-F1
#
_cell.length_a   1.000
_cell.length_b   1.000
_cell.length_c   1.000
_cell.angle_alpha   90.00
_cell.angle_beta   90.00
_cell.angle_gamma   90.00
#
_symmetry.space_group_name_H-M   'P 1'
#
loop_
_entity.id
_entity.type
_entity.pdbx_description
1 polymer ?
#
loop_
_entity_poly.entity_id
_entity_poly.type
_entity_poly.pdbx_seq_one_letter_code
_entity_poly.pdbx_strand_id
1 'polypeptide(L)'
;MNISELRKQYQMSQDDFANIFHVSRQTVSNWENGKSYPDVEMLVKISDYFGISVDQLIKKETIPSVAKNSEKQKKLWPMLAVIATVVCLIGAFFLYNYNAEHSVKFSMKKDKTYGQSATSQKTLEVAKGYFTLPEDEKLNLKVNGMTDDGDLHLSIVDENNKCCYQLDGDELKDSQKLYFKKGSYKVQITADNYHEKVVSLDYDVRVKG
;
A
#
# COMPACT_ATOMS: atom_id res chain seq x y z
N MET A 1 -10.81 -39.53 35.66
CA MET A 1 -10.12 -38.84 36.76
C MET A 1 -8.77 -38.38 36.26
N ASN A 2 -8.49 -37.07 36.36
CA ASN A 2 -7.41 -36.41 35.61
C ASN A 2 -6.18 -36.08 36.47
N ILE A 3 -5.90 -36.84 37.54
CA ILE A 3 -4.78 -36.57 38.47
C ILE A 3 -3.44 -36.47 37.74
N SER A 4 -3.19 -37.34 36.74
CA SER A 4 -1.94 -37.32 35.98
C SER A 4 -1.77 -36.03 35.16
N GLU A 5 -2.84 -35.54 34.54
CA GLU A 5 -2.83 -34.31 33.74
C GLU A 5 -2.67 -33.09 34.64
N LEU A 6 -3.42 -33.04 35.74
CA LEU A 6 -3.35 -32.00 36.75
C LEU A 6 -1.93 -31.88 37.32
N ARG A 7 -1.33 -33.00 37.72
CA ARG A 7 0.04 -33.03 38.25
C ARG A 7 1.07 -32.53 37.22
N LYS A 8 0.94 -32.94 35.95
CA LYS A 8 1.82 -32.51 34.86
C LYS A 8 1.69 -31.01 34.55
N GLN A 9 0.48 -30.46 34.61
CA GLN A 9 0.24 -29.02 34.42
C GLN A 9 0.99 -28.17 35.46
N TYR A 10 1.07 -28.68 36.69
CA TYR A 10 1.78 -28.03 37.81
C TYR A 10 3.24 -28.51 37.96
N GLN A 11 3.78 -29.24 36.98
CA GLN A 11 5.19 -29.71 36.95
C GLN A 11 5.61 -30.55 38.16
N MET A 12 4.67 -31.27 38.78
CA MET A 12 4.92 -32.09 39.96
C MET A 12 5.30 -33.52 39.56
N SER A 13 6.17 -34.17 40.31
CA SER A 13 6.38 -35.63 40.25
C SER A 13 5.33 -36.38 41.09
N GLN A 14 5.17 -37.70 40.86
CA GLN A 14 4.26 -38.50 41.71
C GLN A 14 4.65 -38.44 43.19
N ASP A 15 5.95 -38.32 43.47
CA ASP A 15 6.49 -38.17 44.82
C ASP A 15 6.11 -36.81 45.43
N ASP A 16 6.20 -35.73 44.65
CA ASP A 16 5.80 -34.39 45.13
C ASP A 16 4.30 -34.36 45.47
N PHE A 17 3.47 -34.93 44.60
CA PHE A 17 2.03 -35.02 44.83
C PHE A 17 1.72 -35.88 46.06
N ALA A 18 2.41 -37.01 46.20
CA ALA A 18 2.26 -37.90 47.35
C ALA A 18 2.60 -37.20 48.67
N ASN A 19 3.68 -36.41 48.67
CA ASN A 19 4.11 -35.63 49.83
C ASN A 19 3.10 -34.54 50.22
N ILE A 20 2.52 -33.83 49.24
CA ILE A 20 1.53 -32.76 49.46
C ILE A 20 0.26 -33.32 50.12
N PHE A 21 -0.24 -34.47 49.64
CA PHE A 21 -1.50 -35.05 50.11
C PHE A 21 -1.31 -36.13 51.19
N HIS A 22 -0.08 -36.29 51.70
CA HIS A 22 0.27 -37.26 52.74
C HIS A 22 -0.17 -38.71 52.40
N VAL A 23 0.05 -39.12 51.15
CA VAL A 23 -0.19 -40.49 50.68
C VAL A 23 1.08 -41.11 50.16
N SER A 24 1.07 -42.43 49.90
CA SER A 24 2.23 -43.07 49.27
C SER A 24 2.29 -42.75 47.77
N ARG A 25 3.49 -42.72 47.20
CA ARG A 25 3.69 -42.66 45.74
C ARG A 25 2.94 -43.77 45.01
N GLN A 26 2.86 -44.96 45.60
CA GLN A 26 2.11 -46.09 45.05
C GLN A 26 0.61 -45.81 44.99
N THR A 27 0.07 -45.13 46.00
CA THR A 27 -1.33 -44.68 46.05
C THR A 27 -1.62 -43.73 44.89
N VAL A 28 -0.76 -42.73 44.66
CA VAL A 28 -0.88 -41.80 43.52
C VAL A 28 -0.80 -42.54 42.18
N SER A 29 0.13 -43.47 42.04
CA SER A 29 0.24 -44.31 40.83
C SER A 29 -1.02 -45.15 40.60
N ASN A 30 -1.60 -45.74 41.66
CA ASN A 30 -2.83 -46.51 41.54
C ASN A 30 -4.02 -45.64 41.11
N TRP A 31 -4.10 -44.40 41.61
CA TRP A 31 -5.12 -43.43 41.19
C TRP A 31 -4.96 -43.01 39.73
N GLU A 32 -3.74 -42.71 39.29
CA GLU A 32 -3.47 -42.32 37.90
C GLU A 32 -3.75 -43.45 36.91
N ASN A 33 -3.56 -44.71 37.33
CA ASN A 33 -3.78 -45.90 36.51
C ASN A 33 -5.18 -46.52 36.69
N GLY A 34 -6.07 -45.90 37.47
CA GLY A 34 -7.44 -46.38 37.69
C GLY A 34 -7.55 -47.69 38.49
N LYS A 35 -6.49 -48.08 39.22
CA LYS A 35 -6.47 -49.27 40.09
C LYS A 35 -7.20 -49.04 41.42
N SER A 36 -7.27 -47.80 41.87
CA SER A 36 -8.03 -47.36 43.03
C SER A 36 -8.50 -45.92 42.81
N TYR A 37 -9.39 -45.43 43.68
CA TYR A 37 -9.86 -44.05 43.65
C TYR A 37 -9.57 -43.35 44.99
N PRO A 38 -9.33 -42.04 45.00
CA PRO A 38 -9.31 -41.26 46.23
C PRO A 38 -10.71 -41.26 46.86
N ASP A 39 -10.78 -41.18 48.19
CA ASP A 39 -12.05 -40.98 48.88
C ASP A 39 -12.57 -39.55 48.69
N VAL A 40 -13.80 -39.31 49.15
CA VAL A 40 -14.46 -38.01 48.99
C VAL A 40 -13.68 -36.88 49.66
N GLU A 41 -13.09 -37.12 50.83
CA GLU A 41 -12.29 -36.11 51.55
C GLU A 41 -11.03 -35.74 50.78
N MET A 42 -10.34 -36.74 50.22
CA MET A 42 -9.16 -36.55 49.39
C MET A 42 -9.49 -35.82 48.09
N LEU A 43 -10.63 -36.13 47.46
CA LEU A 43 -11.10 -35.40 46.28
C LEU A 43 -11.31 -33.92 46.58
N VAL A 44 -11.89 -33.58 47.75
CA VAL A 44 -12.07 -32.19 48.19
C VAL A 44 -10.72 -31.51 48.46
N LYS A 45 -9.78 -32.19 49.13
CA LYS A 45 -8.43 -31.65 49.37
C LYS A 45 -7.69 -31.34 48.06
N ILE A 46 -7.78 -32.24 47.09
CA ILE A 46 -7.19 -32.05 45.76
C ILE A 46 -7.88 -30.87 45.05
N SER A 47 -9.22 -30.82 45.08
CA SER A 47 -9.97 -29.74 44.43
C SER A 47 -9.62 -28.36 44.98
N ASP A 48 -9.52 -28.26 46.31
CA ASP A 48 -9.18 -27.01 47.02
C ASP A 48 -7.74 -26.57 46.74
N TYR A 49 -6.79 -27.51 46.76
CA TYR A 49 -5.38 -27.22 46.50
C TYR A 49 -5.15 -26.67 45.08
N PHE A 50 -5.83 -27.25 44.08
CA PHE A 50 -5.65 -26.86 42.68
C PHE A 50 -6.64 -25.79 42.21
N GLY A 51 -7.62 -25.39 43.04
CA GLY A 51 -8.62 -24.38 42.70
C GLY A 51 -9.56 -24.82 41.57
N ILE A 52 -9.86 -26.11 41.49
CA ILE A 52 -10.80 -26.70 40.51
C ILE A 52 -11.99 -27.31 41.24
N SER A 53 -13.09 -27.56 40.55
CA SER A 53 -14.23 -28.29 41.14
C SER A 53 -13.96 -29.80 41.18
N VAL A 54 -14.57 -30.50 42.15
CA VAL A 54 -14.53 -31.98 42.23
C VAL A 54 -15.08 -32.62 40.94
N ASP A 55 -16.09 -32.00 40.32
CA ASP A 55 -16.64 -32.43 39.04
C ASP A 55 -15.59 -32.43 37.92
N GLN A 56 -14.76 -31.37 37.84
CA GLN A 56 -13.63 -31.28 36.89
C GLN A 56 -12.51 -32.29 37.18
N LEU A 57 -12.31 -32.69 38.44
CA LEU A 57 -11.32 -33.70 38.81
C LEU A 57 -11.74 -35.10 38.34
N ILE A 58 -13.05 -35.38 38.39
CA ILE A 58 -13.63 -36.68 38.04
C ILE A 58 -13.85 -36.81 36.53
N LYS A 59 -14.44 -35.79 35.89
CA LYS A 59 -14.75 -35.79 34.45
C LYS A 59 -13.48 -35.70 33.62
N LYS A 60 -13.36 -36.55 32.61
CA LYS A 60 -12.30 -36.50 31.58
C LYS A 60 -12.47 -35.33 30.60
N GLU A 61 -13.20 -34.29 30.98
CA GLU A 61 -13.28 -33.07 30.19
C GLU A 61 -12.01 -32.27 30.42
N THR A 62 -11.42 -31.80 29.32
CA THR A 62 -10.16 -31.07 29.28
C THR A 62 -10.15 -29.97 30.33
N ILE A 63 -9.28 -30.08 31.33
CA ILE A 63 -9.04 -29.00 32.30
C ILE A 63 -8.63 -27.77 31.47
N PRO A 64 -9.40 -26.67 31.49
CA PRO A 64 -9.00 -25.46 30.80
C PRO A 64 -7.65 -25.05 31.39
N SER A 65 -6.64 -24.88 30.54
CA SER A 65 -5.30 -24.46 30.95
C SER A 65 -5.32 -23.01 31.44
N VAL A 66 -5.80 -22.81 32.67
CA VAL A 66 -5.75 -21.52 33.33
C VAL A 66 -4.29 -21.23 33.69
N ALA A 67 -3.85 -20.03 33.35
CA ALA A 67 -2.60 -19.41 33.80
C ALA A 67 -1.27 -19.85 33.15
N LYS A 68 -1.16 -19.80 31.81
CA LYS A 68 0.12 -19.38 31.16
C LYS A 68 -0.04 -18.43 29.96
N ASN A 69 -1.26 -18.21 29.47
CA ASN A 69 -1.49 -17.34 28.30
C ASN A 69 -1.52 -15.83 28.64
N SER A 70 -1.76 -15.42 29.88
CA SER A 70 -1.92 -14.01 30.23
C SER A 70 -0.63 -13.17 30.08
N GLU A 71 0.55 -13.73 30.37
CA GLU A 71 1.81 -12.98 30.23
C GLU A 71 2.37 -12.98 28.81
N LYS A 72 2.32 -14.13 28.11
CA LYS A 72 2.71 -14.21 26.70
C LYS A 72 1.80 -13.35 25.81
N GLN A 73 0.48 -13.36 26.05
CA GLN A 73 -0.48 -12.56 25.30
C GLN A 73 -0.27 -11.06 25.52
N LYS A 74 0.00 -10.62 26.76
CA LYS A 74 0.33 -9.22 27.08
C LYS A 74 1.61 -8.72 26.38
N LYS A 75 2.59 -9.60 26.13
CA LYS A 75 3.84 -9.25 25.43
C LYS A 75 3.73 -9.31 23.90
N LEU A 76 2.87 -10.18 23.36
CA LEU A 76 2.62 -10.34 21.91
C LEU A 76 1.74 -9.23 21.33
N TRP A 77 0.75 -8.73 22.08
CA TRP A 77 -0.15 -7.66 21.64
C TRP A 77 0.55 -6.35 21.23
N PRO A 78 1.50 -5.79 22.00
CA PRO A 78 2.21 -4.58 21.58
C PRO A 78 3.08 -4.82 20.34
N MET A 79 3.69 -6.01 20.17
CA MET A 79 4.43 -6.35 18.95
C MET A 79 3.52 -6.42 17.72
N LEU A 80 2.34 -7.03 17.84
CA LEU A 80 1.36 -7.09 16.76
C LEU A 80 0.80 -5.70 16.40
N ALA A 81 0.58 -4.84 17.41
CA ALA A 81 0.18 -3.46 17.19
C ALA A 81 1.23 -2.67 16.41
N VAL A 82 2.51 -2.80 16.76
CA VAL A 82 3.61 -2.15 16.02
C VAL A 82 3.65 -2.65 14.57
N ILE A 83 3.57 -3.96 14.34
CA ILE A 83 3.55 -4.52 12.98
C ILE A 83 2.37 -3.97 12.18
N ALA A 84 1.16 -3.96 12.76
CA ALA A 84 -0.02 -3.41 12.10
C ALA A 84 0.15 -1.93 11.74
N THR A 85 0.72 -1.11 12.64
CA THR A 85 0.98 0.31 12.34
C THR A 85 1.98 0.49 11.20
N VAL A 86 3.05 -0.30 11.15
CA VAL A 86 4.03 -0.26 10.06
C VAL A 86 3.39 -0.66 8.74
N VAL A 87 2.55 -1.70 8.72
CA VAL A 87 1.80 -2.12 7.53
C VAL A 87 0.85 -1.01 7.06
N CYS A 88 0.14 -0.34 7.97
CA CYS A 88 -0.72 0.80 7.62
C CYS A 88 0.08 1.97 7.03
N LEU A 89 1.24 2.29 7.59
CA LEU A 89 2.11 3.36 7.08
C LEU A 89 2.66 3.02 5.69
N ILE A 90 3.08 1.77 5.47
CA ILE A 90 3.53 1.30 4.16
C ILE A 90 2.36 1.36 3.16
N GLY A 91 1.17 0.90 3.53
CA GLY A 91 -0.02 0.99 2.69
C GLY A 91 -0.38 2.43 2.34
N ALA A 92 -0.37 3.33 3.31
CA ALA A 92 -0.60 4.77 3.09
C ALA A 92 0.48 5.39 2.17
N PHE A 93 1.75 4.98 2.31
CA PHE A 93 2.82 5.40 1.42
C PHE A 93 2.57 4.91 -0.01
N PHE A 94 2.20 3.65 -0.21
CA PHE A 94 1.86 3.14 -1.55
C PHE A 94 0.62 3.83 -2.14
N LEU A 95 -0.42 4.09 -1.34
CA LEU A 95 -1.61 4.84 -1.79
C LEU A 95 -1.28 6.30 -2.16
N TYR A 96 -0.38 6.94 -1.42
CA TYR A 96 0.11 8.28 -1.73
C TYR A 96 0.90 8.30 -3.04
N ASN A 97 1.81 7.34 -3.22
CA ASN A 97 2.59 7.22 -4.46
C ASN A 97 1.74 6.78 -5.67
N TYR A 98 0.67 6.01 -5.46
CA TYR A 98 -0.27 5.65 -6.54
C TYR A 98 -1.05 6.88 -7.03
N ASN A 99 -1.31 7.84 -6.15
CA ASN A 99 -1.92 9.13 -6.51
C ASN A 99 -0.90 10.20 -6.93
N ALA A 100 0.39 9.86 -6.98
CA ALA A 100 1.39 10.78 -7.51
C ALA A 100 1.21 10.85 -9.03
N GLU A 101 0.37 11.78 -9.48
CA GLU A 101 0.23 12.16 -10.89
C GLU A 101 1.62 12.35 -11.49
N HIS A 102 1.98 11.51 -12.47
CA HIS A 102 3.18 11.70 -13.27
C HIS A 102 2.96 12.86 -14.26
N SER A 103 2.83 14.08 -13.74
CA SER A 103 2.87 15.26 -14.60
C SER A 103 4.27 15.37 -15.20
N VAL A 104 4.40 15.11 -16.50
CA VAL A 104 5.64 15.44 -17.22
C VAL A 104 5.69 16.96 -17.32
N LYS A 105 6.39 17.60 -16.37
CA LYS A 105 6.73 19.02 -16.47
C LYS A 105 7.73 19.19 -17.60
N PHE A 106 7.23 19.41 -18.79
CA PHE A 106 8.03 19.76 -19.94
C PHE A 106 8.26 21.29 -19.94
N SER A 107 9.52 21.73 -19.98
CA SER A 107 9.89 23.15 -20.03
C SER A 107 10.68 23.41 -21.32
N MET A 108 10.09 24.18 -22.25
CA MET A 108 10.83 24.77 -23.38
C MET A 108 11.55 26.03 -22.91
N LYS A 109 12.83 26.18 -23.26
CA LYS A 109 13.49 27.49 -23.40
C LYS A 109 13.20 27.99 -24.83
N LYS A 110 12.88 29.25 -25.11
CA LYS A 110 13.22 30.52 -24.43
C LYS A 110 12.27 31.63 -24.90
N ASP A 111 11.99 32.60 -24.03
CA ASP A 111 11.50 33.94 -24.39
C ASP A 111 12.37 34.55 -25.50
N LYS A 112 11.90 34.51 -26.74
CA LYS A 112 12.41 35.36 -27.81
C LYS A 112 11.23 35.84 -28.62
N THR A 113 11.11 37.17 -28.70
CA THR A 113 10.19 37.80 -29.62
C THR A 113 10.82 37.84 -31.01
N TYR A 114 10.18 37.21 -31.98
CA TYR A 114 10.66 37.10 -33.36
C TYR A 114 10.07 38.24 -34.20
N GLY A 115 10.92 39.06 -34.84
CA GLY A 115 10.48 40.07 -35.81
C GLY A 115 10.63 39.57 -37.25
N GLN A 116 9.70 39.93 -38.13
CA GLN A 116 9.67 39.53 -39.55
C GLN A 116 10.98 39.78 -40.31
N SER A 117 11.80 40.74 -39.87
CA SER A 117 13.08 41.12 -40.48
C SER A 117 14.26 40.16 -40.19
N ALA A 118 14.04 39.06 -39.45
CA ALA A 118 15.10 38.10 -39.08
C ALA A 118 14.98 36.71 -39.74
N THR A 119 13.91 36.41 -40.49
CA THR A 119 13.69 35.07 -41.06
C THR A 119 12.88 35.12 -42.36
N SER A 120 13.43 34.60 -43.47
CA SER A 120 12.74 34.44 -44.78
C SER A 120 11.70 33.30 -44.80
N GLN A 121 11.25 32.81 -43.65
CA GLN A 121 10.40 31.62 -43.53
C GLN A 121 8.93 32.02 -43.38
N LYS A 122 8.05 31.37 -44.16
CA LYS A 122 6.59 31.58 -44.16
C LYS A 122 5.91 31.06 -42.88
N THR A 123 6.59 30.14 -42.18
CA THR A 123 6.11 29.50 -40.95
C THR A 123 7.27 29.44 -39.97
N LEU A 124 7.01 29.76 -38.69
CA LEU A 124 7.99 29.81 -37.62
C LEU A 124 7.69 28.75 -36.57
N GLU A 125 8.68 27.93 -36.22
CA GLU A 125 8.59 27.02 -35.06
C GLU A 125 8.80 27.85 -33.78
N VAL A 126 7.72 28.09 -33.03
CA VAL A 126 7.74 28.93 -31.83
C VAL A 126 7.94 28.11 -30.55
N ALA A 127 7.63 26.82 -30.59
CA ALA A 127 7.80 25.91 -29.47
C ALA A 127 7.93 24.46 -29.93
N LYS A 128 8.81 23.70 -29.27
CA LYS A 128 9.05 22.28 -29.55
C LYS A 128 9.46 21.48 -28.33
N GLY A 129 8.80 20.34 -28.14
CA GLY A 129 9.03 19.47 -27.00
C GLY A 129 8.84 18.00 -27.31
N TYR A 130 9.31 17.18 -26.39
CA TYR A 130 9.33 15.73 -26.57
C TYR A 130 8.84 15.05 -25.29
N PHE A 131 8.07 13.97 -25.46
CA PHE A 131 7.67 13.10 -24.37
C PHE A 131 7.71 11.65 -24.84
N THR A 132 7.90 10.73 -23.88
CA THR A 132 7.89 9.29 -24.14
C THR A 132 6.89 8.63 -23.20
N LEU A 133 6.05 7.76 -23.76
CA LEU A 133 5.09 6.96 -23.01
C LEU A 133 5.66 5.56 -22.82
N PRO A 134 5.77 5.06 -21.57
CA PRO A 134 6.30 3.73 -21.28
C PRO A 134 5.33 2.62 -21.65
N GLU A 135 4.02 2.92 -21.68
CA GLU A 135 2.91 2.03 -22.02
C GLU A 135 1.82 2.81 -22.79
N ASP A 136 0.81 2.09 -23.28
CA ASP A 136 -0.34 2.66 -23.97
C ASP A 136 -1.24 3.41 -22.97
N GLU A 137 -1.32 4.75 -23.08
CA GLU A 137 -1.92 5.60 -22.05
C GLU A 137 -2.80 6.73 -22.62
N LYS A 138 -3.71 7.23 -21.77
CA LYS A 138 -4.52 8.43 -22.07
C LYS A 138 -3.82 9.67 -21.52
N LEU A 139 -3.48 10.60 -22.40
CA LEU A 139 -2.88 11.87 -22.06
C LEU A 139 -3.96 12.96 -21.93
N ASN A 140 -3.88 13.82 -20.90
CA ASN A 140 -4.68 15.04 -20.88
C ASN A 140 -3.82 16.19 -21.38
N LEU A 141 -4.11 16.63 -22.59
CA LEU A 141 -3.46 17.77 -23.20
C LEU A 141 -4.19 19.03 -22.76
N LYS A 142 -3.46 20.02 -22.22
CA LYS A 142 -3.96 21.36 -22.01
C LYS A 142 -2.97 22.35 -22.62
N VAL A 143 -3.42 23.06 -23.65
CA VAL A 143 -2.63 24.06 -24.36
C VAL A 143 -3.32 25.41 -24.26
N ASN A 144 -2.56 26.44 -23.92
CA ASN A 144 -2.98 27.83 -24.02
C ASN A 144 -1.93 28.62 -24.82
N GLY A 145 -2.35 29.28 -25.88
CA GLY A 145 -1.47 30.10 -26.70
C GLY A 145 -2.28 31.18 -27.37
N MET A 146 -1.73 32.38 -27.43
CA MET A 146 -2.33 33.50 -28.13
C MET A 146 -1.21 34.27 -28.83
N THR A 147 -1.52 34.79 -30.02
CA THR A 147 -0.63 35.69 -30.74
C THR A 147 -1.32 37.04 -30.93
N ASP A 148 -0.55 38.12 -31.03
CA ASP A 148 -1.08 39.46 -31.30
C ASP A 148 -1.46 39.64 -32.78
N ASP A 149 -0.90 38.81 -33.66
CA ASP A 149 -1.19 38.70 -35.10
C ASP A 149 -0.71 37.35 -35.67
N GLY A 150 -1.33 36.86 -36.74
CA GLY A 150 -1.09 35.56 -37.37
C GLY A 150 -1.84 34.38 -36.73
N ASP A 151 -1.64 33.19 -37.29
CA ASP A 151 -2.28 31.95 -36.87
C ASP A 151 -1.30 31.09 -36.04
N LEU A 152 -1.80 30.43 -34.99
CA LEU A 152 -1.06 29.42 -34.24
C LEU A 152 -1.54 28.00 -34.63
N HIS A 153 -0.59 27.09 -34.74
CA HIS A 153 -0.86 25.69 -35.04
C HIS A 153 -0.15 24.82 -34.02
N LEU A 154 -0.88 23.93 -33.38
CA LEU A 154 -0.36 22.87 -32.54
C LEU A 154 -0.39 21.57 -33.33
N SER A 155 0.73 20.86 -33.35
CA SER A 155 0.82 19.49 -33.87
C SER A 155 1.53 18.57 -32.89
N ILE A 156 1.03 17.34 -32.76
CA ILE A 156 1.72 16.24 -32.09
C ILE A 156 2.01 15.18 -33.15
N VAL A 157 3.27 14.80 -33.27
CA VAL A 157 3.71 13.75 -34.19
C VAL A 157 4.44 12.64 -33.44
N ASP A 158 4.35 11.41 -33.94
CA ASP A 158 5.15 10.28 -33.46
C ASP A 158 6.60 10.31 -33.99
N GLU A 159 7.39 9.32 -33.60
CA GLU A 159 8.78 9.11 -34.04
C GLU A 159 8.95 8.96 -35.56
N ASN A 160 7.89 8.61 -36.29
CA ASN A 160 7.86 8.49 -37.74
C ASN A 160 7.36 9.78 -38.42
N ASN A 161 7.21 10.88 -37.67
CA ASN A 161 6.60 12.14 -38.09
C ASN A 161 5.13 12.00 -38.56
N LYS A 162 4.42 10.95 -38.12
CA LYS A 162 2.98 10.84 -38.41
C LYS A 162 2.20 11.76 -37.46
N CYS A 163 1.36 12.62 -38.03
CA CYS A 163 0.47 13.47 -37.24
C CYS A 163 -0.53 12.63 -36.44
N CYS A 164 -0.51 12.83 -35.12
CA CYS A 164 -1.39 12.19 -34.16
C CYS A 164 -2.49 13.14 -33.67
N TYR A 165 -2.19 14.44 -33.62
CA TYR A 165 -3.13 15.48 -33.22
C TYR A 165 -2.75 16.81 -33.88
N GLN A 166 -3.75 17.58 -34.29
CA GLN A 166 -3.55 18.92 -34.84
C GLN A 166 -4.69 19.85 -34.41
N LEU A 167 -4.34 21.06 -34.06
CA LEU A 167 -5.25 22.15 -33.75
C LEU A 167 -4.72 23.43 -34.40
N ASP A 168 -5.58 24.13 -35.13
CA ASP A 168 -5.23 25.32 -35.91
C ASP A 168 -6.11 26.50 -35.46
N GLY A 169 -5.53 27.71 -35.39
CA GLY A 169 -6.24 28.97 -35.20
C GLY A 169 -5.43 30.05 -34.49
N ASP A 170 -5.91 31.29 -34.52
CA ASP A 170 -5.26 32.46 -33.90
C ASP A 170 -5.08 32.33 -32.36
N GLU A 171 -6.00 31.61 -31.71
CA GLU A 171 -5.96 31.32 -30.29
C GLU A 171 -6.03 29.80 -30.05
N LEU A 172 -5.00 29.25 -29.43
CA LEU A 172 -4.96 27.85 -29.00
C LEU A 172 -5.51 27.76 -27.58
N LYS A 173 -6.78 27.37 -27.44
CA LYS A 173 -7.40 27.01 -26.16
C LYS A 173 -8.04 25.64 -26.29
N ASP A 174 -7.33 24.63 -25.83
CA ASP A 174 -7.85 23.27 -25.89
C ASP A 174 -7.46 22.45 -24.65
N SER A 175 -8.44 21.69 -24.19
CA SER A 175 -8.27 20.72 -23.11
C SER A 175 -8.93 19.42 -23.52
N GLN A 176 -8.13 18.50 -24.02
CA GLN A 176 -8.61 17.23 -24.56
C GLN A 176 -7.87 16.04 -23.97
N LYS A 177 -8.62 14.96 -23.75
CA LYS A 177 -8.06 13.64 -23.42
C LYS A 177 -7.79 12.88 -24.71
N LEU A 178 -6.53 12.63 -24.99
CA LEU A 178 -6.05 11.94 -26.20
C LEU A 178 -5.48 10.56 -25.82
N TYR A 179 -5.68 9.56 -26.68
CA TYR A 179 -5.07 8.24 -26.50
C TYR A 179 -3.85 8.11 -27.40
N PHE A 180 -2.72 7.73 -26.81
CA PHE A 180 -1.48 7.52 -27.51
C PHE A 180 -0.96 6.11 -27.23
N LYS A 181 -0.32 5.51 -28.23
CA LYS A 181 0.38 4.23 -28.04
C LYS A 181 1.69 4.46 -27.28
N LYS A 182 2.25 3.41 -26.71
CA LYS A 182 3.63 3.40 -26.24
C LYS A 182 4.57 3.91 -27.34
N GLY A 183 5.41 4.89 -27.02
CA GLY A 183 6.33 5.48 -28.00
C GLY A 183 6.82 6.86 -27.62
N SER A 184 7.65 7.43 -28.50
CA SER A 184 8.16 8.79 -28.36
C SER A 184 7.40 9.73 -29.29
N TYR A 185 7.10 10.92 -28.78
CA TYR A 185 6.29 11.91 -29.46
C TYR A 185 6.98 13.27 -29.39
N LYS A 186 6.73 14.07 -30.42
CA LYS A 186 7.13 15.47 -30.51
C LYS A 186 5.89 16.34 -30.55
N VAL A 187 5.79 17.29 -29.62
CA VAL A 187 4.83 18.38 -29.70
C VAL A 187 5.51 19.60 -30.32
N GLN A 188 4.84 20.22 -31.27
CA GLN A 188 5.37 21.35 -32.02
C GLN A 188 4.28 22.39 -32.19
N ILE A 189 4.59 23.64 -31.84
CA ILE A 189 3.72 24.78 -32.09
C ILE A 189 4.41 25.67 -33.12
N THR A 190 3.69 25.96 -34.18
CA THR A 190 4.15 26.82 -35.28
C THR A 190 3.23 28.02 -35.41
N ALA A 191 3.81 29.18 -35.70
CA ALA A 191 3.06 30.35 -36.09
C ALA A 191 3.22 30.57 -37.60
N ASP A 192 2.15 30.95 -38.29
CA ASP A 192 2.22 31.48 -39.65
C ASP A 192 1.37 32.75 -39.80
N ASN A 193 1.44 33.39 -40.97
CA ASN A 193 0.70 34.64 -41.27
C ASN A 193 0.91 35.81 -40.28
N TYR A 194 1.97 35.79 -39.47
CA TYR A 194 2.29 36.84 -38.49
C TYR A 194 3.06 38.01 -39.13
N HIS A 195 2.67 39.24 -38.78
CA HIS A 195 3.31 40.49 -39.21
C HIS A 195 4.15 41.10 -38.07
N GLU A 196 3.81 40.83 -36.81
CA GLU A 196 4.58 41.21 -35.62
C GLU A 196 4.94 40.00 -34.70
N LYS A 197 5.46 40.29 -33.50
CA LYS A 197 6.14 39.38 -32.60
C LYS A 197 5.20 38.36 -31.94
N VAL A 198 5.54 37.07 -31.98
CA VAL A 198 4.87 36.05 -31.13
C VAL A 198 5.34 36.23 -29.69
N VAL A 199 4.42 36.57 -28.77
CA VAL A 199 4.74 37.21 -27.48
C VAL A 199 4.80 36.25 -26.29
N SER A 200 4.00 35.18 -26.23
CA SER A 200 4.03 34.27 -25.08
C SER A 200 3.33 32.96 -25.40
N LEU A 201 3.85 31.86 -24.84
CA LEU A 201 3.22 30.55 -24.95
C LEU A 201 3.31 29.84 -23.60
N ASP A 202 2.14 29.55 -23.01
CA ASP A 202 2.02 28.85 -21.72
C ASP A 202 1.23 27.56 -21.91
N TYR A 203 1.90 26.41 -21.87
CA TYR A 203 1.27 25.11 -22.07
C TYR A 203 1.53 24.17 -20.90
N ASP A 204 0.54 23.35 -20.56
CA ASP A 204 0.55 22.42 -19.44
C ASP A 204 0.10 21.04 -19.93
N VAL A 205 1.05 20.21 -20.37
CA VAL A 205 0.73 18.83 -20.78
C VAL A 205 0.76 17.93 -19.56
N ARG A 206 -0.39 17.40 -19.15
CA ARG A 206 -0.49 16.48 -18.00
C ARG A 206 -0.76 15.06 -18.45
N VAL A 207 0.20 14.18 -18.21
CA VAL A 207 -0.03 12.74 -18.30
C VAL A 207 -0.81 12.31 -17.05
N LYS A 208 -1.99 11.70 -17.26
CA LYS A 208 -2.71 11.02 -16.18
C LYS A 208 -2.86 9.55 -16.61
N GLY A 209 -2.05 8.68 -16.02
CA GLY A 209 -2.30 7.23 -16.02
C GLY A 209 -3.55 6.89 -15.23
#